data_AF-A0A7L4I0V5-F1
#
_entry.id   AF-A0A7L4I0V5-F1
#
_cell.length_a   1.000
_cell.length_b   1.000
_cell.length_c   1.000
_cell.angle_alpha   90.00
_cell.angle_beta   90.00
_cell.angle_gamma   90.00
#
_symmetry.space_group_name_H-M   'P 1'
#
loop_
_entity.id
_entity.type
_entity.pdbx_description
1 polymer ?
#
loop_
_entity_poly.entity_id
_entity_poly.type
_entity_poly.pdbx_seq_one_letter_code
_entity_poly.pdbx_strand_id
1 'polypeptide(L)'
;IHRQLCLLLNAENIFHSMADILLREEDLKFASTMVHTLNTILLTSSELFQLRNQLKDLKTPESRNLFCCLYRSWCHNPVTTVSLCFLTQNYKHAYDLIQKFGDLEVTVDFLTEVDKLVQLIECPIFTYLRLQLLDVKNNPYLIKALYGLLMLLPQSSAFQLLSHRLQCVPNPELMQTADNTKPSASFKRTTASNIDYTELLQHFEKVQNKHLEARHQRAGRADQLDRRVVL
;
A
#
# COMPACT_ATOMS: atom_id res chain seq x y z
N ILE A 1 15.08 -24.49 -13.20
CA ILE A 1 15.15 -23.09 -13.66
C ILE A 1 14.03 -22.77 -14.65
N HIS A 2 13.86 -23.52 -15.75
CA HIS A 2 12.79 -23.29 -16.74
C HIS A 2 11.35 -23.24 -16.17
N ARG A 3 10.94 -24.22 -15.34
CA ARG A 3 9.59 -24.21 -14.71
C ARG A 3 9.33 -22.96 -13.87
N GLN A 4 10.34 -22.51 -13.14
CA GLN A 4 10.22 -21.38 -12.22
C GLN A 4 10.13 -20.05 -12.99
N LEU A 5 10.87 -19.93 -14.09
CA LEU A 5 10.76 -18.81 -15.02
C LEU A 5 9.38 -18.78 -15.70
N CYS A 6 8.86 -19.93 -16.12
CA CYS A 6 7.51 -20.01 -16.69
C CYS A 6 6.43 -19.63 -15.66
N LEU A 7 6.52 -20.11 -14.42
CA LEU A 7 5.59 -19.72 -13.35
C LEU A 7 5.65 -18.22 -13.07
N LEU A 8 6.85 -17.63 -13.08
CA LEU A 8 7.05 -16.20 -12.87
C LEU A 8 6.44 -15.37 -13.99
N LEU A 9 6.75 -15.70 -15.25
CA LEU A 9 6.19 -15.03 -16.44
C LEU A 9 4.67 -15.16 -16.47
N ASN A 10 4.14 -16.34 -16.10
CA ASN A 10 2.70 -16.55 -16.00
C ASN A 10 2.09 -15.67 -14.91
N ALA A 11 2.70 -15.58 -13.73
CA ALA A 11 2.20 -14.75 -12.65
C ALA A 11 2.22 -13.26 -13.01
N GLU A 12 3.33 -12.75 -13.55
CA GLU A 12 3.46 -11.36 -14.00
C GLU A 12 2.38 -11.01 -15.03
N ASN A 13 2.21 -11.85 -16.06
CA ASN A 13 1.20 -11.65 -17.10
C ASN A 13 -0.23 -11.68 -16.54
N ILE A 14 -0.51 -12.57 -15.58
CA ILE A 14 -1.82 -12.63 -14.91
C ILE A 14 -2.07 -11.34 -14.13
N PHE A 15 -1.12 -10.89 -13.32
CA PHE A 15 -1.27 -9.66 -12.54
C PHE A 15 -1.41 -8.43 -13.42
N HIS A 16 -0.67 -8.35 -14.52
CA HIS A 16 -0.81 -7.27 -15.49
C HIS A 16 -2.20 -7.28 -16.16
N SER A 17 -2.66 -8.45 -16.62
CA SER A 17 -3.97 -8.59 -17.26
C SER A 17 -5.11 -8.24 -16.31
N MET A 18 -5.02 -8.71 -15.05
CA MET A 18 -6.02 -8.40 -14.02
C MET A 18 -6.03 -6.90 -13.69
N ALA A 19 -4.86 -6.26 -13.58
CA ALA A 19 -4.77 -4.82 -13.37
C ALA A 19 -5.40 -4.03 -14.52
N ASP A 20 -5.16 -4.41 -15.78
CA ASP A 20 -5.76 -3.77 -16.96
C ASP A 20 -7.28 -3.90 -16.99
N ILE A 21 -7.82 -5.06 -16.63
CA ILE A 21 -9.27 -5.30 -16.51
C ILE A 21 -9.85 -4.42 -15.41
N LEU A 22 -9.26 -4.46 -14.22
CA LEU A 22 -9.75 -3.73 -13.05
C LEU A 22 -9.66 -2.21 -13.21
N LEU A 23 -8.69 -1.70 -13.98
CA LEU A 23 -8.57 -0.28 -14.27
C LEU A 23 -9.77 0.26 -15.08
N ARG A 24 -10.42 -0.60 -15.87
CA ARG A 24 -11.58 -0.26 -16.71
C ARG A 24 -12.91 -0.65 -16.08
N GLU A 25 -12.87 -1.27 -14.89
CA GLU A 25 -14.05 -1.78 -14.21
C GLU A 25 -14.96 -0.63 -13.74
N GLU A 26 -16.25 -0.74 -14.08
CA GLU A 26 -17.24 0.28 -13.74
C GLU A 26 -17.85 0.03 -12.37
N ASP A 27 -18.00 -1.24 -11.96
CA ASP A 27 -18.42 -1.54 -10.60
C ASP A 27 -17.27 -1.35 -9.62
N LEU A 28 -17.21 -0.14 -9.08
CA LEU A 28 -16.20 0.27 -8.10
C LEU A 28 -16.13 -0.64 -6.87
N LYS A 29 -17.26 -1.19 -6.42
CA LYS A 29 -17.27 -2.08 -5.24
C LYS A 29 -16.62 -3.43 -5.57
N PHE A 30 -16.95 -3.97 -6.73
CA PHE A 30 -16.32 -5.19 -7.25
C PHE A 30 -14.82 -4.97 -7.48
N ALA A 31 -14.44 -3.87 -8.15
CA ALA A 31 -13.04 -3.51 -8.39
C ALA A 31 -12.24 -3.45 -7.08
N SER A 32 -12.77 -2.79 -6.05
CA SER A 32 -12.13 -2.70 -4.72
C SER A 32 -11.94 -4.07 -4.06
N THR A 33 -12.95 -4.93 -4.14
CA THR A 33 -12.91 -6.28 -3.56
C THR A 33 -11.92 -7.20 -4.29
N MET A 34 -11.89 -7.13 -5.62
CA MET A 34 -10.94 -7.89 -6.44
C MET A 34 -9.51 -7.42 -6.22
N VAL A 35 -9.27 -6.12 -6.16
CA VAL A 35 -7.97 -5.53 -5.80
C VAL A 35 -7.50 -6.04 -4.43
N HIS A 36 -8.36 -6.01 -3.41
CA HIS A 36 -8.04 -6.53 -2.08
C HIS A 36 -7.66 -8.03 -2.12
N THR A 37 -8.42 -8.82 -2.89
CA THR A 37 -8.18 -10.25 -3.05
C THR A 37 -6.83 -10.52 -3.73
N LEU A 38 -6.56 -9.84 -4.84
CA LEU A 38 -5.30 -9.97 -5.57
C LEU A 38 -4.10 -9.52 -4.73
N ASN A 39 -4.25 -8.47 -3.94
CA ASN A 39 -3.20 -8.02 -3.03
C ASN A 39 -2.93 -9.06 -1.92
N THR A 40 -3.98 -9.66 -1.36
CA THR A 40 -3.83 -10.72 -0.37
C THR A 40 -3.10 -11.92 -0.98
N ILE A 41 -3.47 -12.34 -2.19
CA ILE A 41 -2.78 -13.40 -2.93
C ILE A 41 -1.31 -13.02 -3.16
N LEU A 42 -1.04 -11.80 -3.67
CA LEU A 42 0.31 -11.29 -3.91
C LEU A 42 1.18 -11.37 -2.65
N LEU A 43 0.64 -11.00 -1.50
CA LEU A 43 1.39 -10.91 -0.24
C LEU A 43 1.55 -12.25 0.49
N THR A 44 0.67 -13.21 0.27
CA THR A 44 0.63 -14.46 1.07
C THR A 44 1.02 -15.71 0.27
N SER A 45 0.75 -15.77 -1.04
CA SER A 45 1.04 -16.94 -1.87
C SER A 45 2.54 -17.21 -1.99
N SER A 46 2.94 -18.45 -1.71
CA SER A 46 4.32 -18.90 -1.78
C SER A 46 4.86 -18.87 -3.22
N GLU A 47 3.99 -19.14 -4.19
CA GLU A 47 4.23 -19.16 -5.63
C GLU A 47 4.67 -17.79 -6.16
N LEU A 48 4.25 -16.72 -5.49
CA LEU A 48 4.54 -15.34 -5.87
C LEU A 48 5.79 -14.77 -5.18
N PHE A 49 6.58 -15.59 -4.51
CA PHE A 49 7.80 -15.13 -3.82
C PHE A 49 8.78 -14.38 -4.75
N GLN A 50 8.96 -14.87 -5.98
CA GLN A 50 9.85 -14.22 -6.94
C GLN A 50 9.29 -12.91 -7.48
N LEU A 51 8.00 -12.88 -7.84
CA LEU A 51 7.32 -11.66 -8.30
C LEU A 51 7.37 -10.58 -7.21
N ARG A 52 7.13 -10.95 -5.95
CA ARG A 52 7.29 -10.06 -4.79
C ARG A 52 8.69 -9.47 -4.69
N ASN A 53 9.75 -10.27 -4.89
CA ASN A 53 11.12 -9.76 -4.83
C ASN A 53 11.45 -8.82 -5.99
N GLN A 54 10.92 -9.08 -7.20
CA GLN A 54 11.07 -8.16 -8.33
C GLN A 54 10.38 -6.82 -8.06
N LEU A 55 9.13 -6.86 -7.58
CA LEU A 55 8.38 -5.66 -7.18
C LEU A 55 9.04 -4.93 -6.01
N LYS A 56 9.59 -5.64 -5.03
CA LYS A 56 10.28 -5.06 -3.87
C LYS A 56 11.48 -4.21 -4.27
N ASP A 57 12.21 -4.63 -5.30
CA ASP A 57 13.47 -4.03 -5.69
C ASP A 57 13.32 -2.96 -6.79
N LEU A 58 12.27 -3.03 -7.63
CA LEU A 58 12.00 -2.13 -8.77
C LEU A 58 13.25 -1.87 -9.65
N LYS A 59 14.06 -2.91 -9.85
CA LYS A 59 15.35 -2.83 -10.54
C LYS A 59 15.21 -2.76 -12.06
N THR A 60 14.20 -3.42 -12.62
CA THR A 60 14.03 -3.54 -14.08
C THR A 60 12.87 -2.67 -14.58
N PRO A 61 12.89 -2.23 -15.85
CA PRO A 61 11.77 -1.50 -16.46
C PRO A 61 10.45 -2.26 -16.36
N GLU A 62 10.47 -3.59 -16.51
CA GLU A 62 9.30 -4.47 -16.42
C GLU A 62 8.71 -4.42 -15.00
N SER A 63 9.55 -4.54 -13.97
CA SER A 63 9.10 -4.45 -12.57
C SER A 63 8.50 -3.07 -12.23
N ARG A 64 9.02 -1.99 -12.83
CA ARG A 64 8.47 -0.63 -12.67
C ARG A 64 7.14 -0.48 -13.41
N ASN A 65 7.04 -1.01 -14.62
CA ASN A 65 5.81 -1.00 -15.40
C ASN A 65 4.71 -1.78 -14.67
N LEU A 66 5.01 -3.00 -14.22
CA LEU A 66 4.09 -3.80 -13.43
C LEU A 66 3.65 -3.05 -12.16
N PHE A 67 4.58 -2.44 -11.42
CA PHE A 67 4.24 -1.62 -10.27
C PHE A 67 3.26 -0.49 -10.64
N CYS A 68 3.52 0.27 -11.71
CA CYS A 68 2.63 1.34 -12.13
C CYS A 68 1.24 0.83 -12.57
N CYS A 69 1.18 -0.32 -13.25
CA CYS A 69 -0.07 -0.96 -13.67
C CYS A 69 -0.89 -1.42 -12.46
N LEU A 70 -0.25 -2.13 -11.52
CA LEU A 70 -0.86 -2.54 -10.26
C LEU A 70 -1.28 -1.33 -9.44
N TYR A 71 -0.45 -0.31 -9.32
CA TYR A 71 -0.77 0.88 -8.54
C TYR A 71 -2.06 1.54 -9.03
N ARG A 72 -2.20 1.76 -10.35
CA ARG A 72 -3.36 2.46 -10.92
C ARG A 72 -4.67 1.72 -10.68
N SER A 73 -4.66 0.39 -10.77
CA SER A 73 -5.84 -0.43 -10.44
C SER A 73 -6.02 -0.55 -8.92
N TRP A 74 -4.93 -0.61 -8.14
CA TRP A 74 -4.99 -0.75 -6.68
C TRP A 74 -5.61 0.48 -6.03
N CYS A 75 -5.57 1.64 -6.70
CA CYS A 75 -6.24 2.86 -6.26
C CYS A 75 -7.75 2.69 -6.03
N HIS A 76 -8.40 1.61 -6.46
CA HIS A 76 -9.76 1.29 -6.05
C HIS A 76 -9.90 0.89 -4.57
N ASN A 77 -8.79 0.57 -3.89
CA ASN A 77 -8.74 0.29 -2.47
C ASN A 77 -7.52 1.01 -1.82
N PRO A 78 -7.76 2.01 -0.95
CA PRO A 78 -6.69 2.86 -0.44
C PRO A 78 -5.67 2.11 0.42
N VAL A 79 -6.13 1.23 1.31
CA VAL A 79 -5.26 0.46 2.21
C VAL A 79 -4.38 -0.51 1.42
N THR A 80 -4.93 -1.13 0.38
CA THR A 80 -4.22 -2.01 -0.54
C THR A 80 -3.15 -1.26 -1.35
N THR A 81 -3.42 -0.02 -1.75
CA THR A 81 -2.43 0.84 -2.41
C THR A 81 -1.25 1.15 -1.50
N VAL A 82 -1.51 1.46 -0.21
CA VAL A 82 -0.45 1.65 0.79
C VAL A 82 0.33 0.35 1.02
N SER A 83 -0.36 -0.79 1.07
CA SER A 83 0.28 -2.11 1.19
C SER A 83 1.26 -2.40 0.05
N LEU A 84 0.90 -2.06 -1.19
CA LEU A 84 1.79 -2.16 -2.35
C LEU A 84 2.99 -1.21 -2.23
N CYS A 85 2.80 0.00 -1.71
CA CYS A 85 3.90 0.94 -1.46
C CYS A 85 4.87 0.42 -0.40
N PHE A 86 4.37 -0.23 0.66
CA PHE A 86 5.22 -0.92 1.63
C PHE A 86 5.95 -2.10 1.00
N LEU A 87 5.28 -2.91 0.16
CA LEU A 87 5.91 -4.03 -0.55
C LEU A 87 7.11 -3.57 -1.38
N THR A 88 6.97 -2.42 -2.03
CA THR A 88 7.96 -1.84 -2.94
C THR A 88 8.94 -0.87 -2.26
N GLN A 89 8.89 -0.76 -0.93
CA GLN A 89 9.73 0.13 -0.11
C GLN A 89 9.62 1.62 -0.47
N ASN A 90 8.48 2.03 -1.04
CA ASN A 90 8.22 3.43 -1.43
C ASN A 90 7.63 4.22 -0.25
N TYR A 91 8.38 4.31 0.85
CA TYR A 91 7.87 4.82 2.14
C TYR A 91 7.46 6.29 2.11
N LYS A 92 8.14 7.13 1.32
CA LYS A 92 7.73 8.52 1.12
C LYS A 92 6.32 8.59 0.51
N HIS A 93 6.10 7.83 -0.56
CA HIS A 93 4.82 7.79 -1.27
C HIS A 93 3.72 7.16 -0.42
N ALA A 94 4.05 6.11 0.35
CA ALA A 94 3.13 5.52 1.32
C ALA A 94 2.67 6.55 2.36
N TYR A 95 3.59 7.35 2.90
CA TYR A 95 3.25 8.43 3.82
C TYR A 95 2.35 9.49 3.17
N ASP A 96 2.66 9.91 1.94
CA ASP A 96 1.85 10.88 1.20
C ASP A 96 0.41 10.39 0.97
N LEU A 97 0.25 9.09 0.66
CA LEU A 97 -1.08 8.46 0.56
C LEU A 97 -1.82 8.44 1.90
N ILE A 98 -1.14 8.10 2.99
CA ILE A 98 -1.75 8.06 4.33
C ILE A 98 -2.20 9.46 4.76
N GLN A 99 -1.48 10.52 4.40
CA GLN A 99 -1.95 11.89 4.67
C GLN A 99 -3.29 12.19 3.99
N LYS A 100 -3.55 11.60 2.81
CA LYS A 100 -4.82 11.74 2.09
C LYS A 100 -5.96 10.93 2.72
N PHE A 101 -5.67 9.96 3.60
CA PHE A 101 -6.72 9.19 4.26
C PHE A 101 -7.58 10.05 5.20
N GLY A 102 -7.05 11.18 5.69
CA GLY A 102 -7.84 12.14 6.48
C GLY A 102 -8.96 12.83 5.70
N ASP A 103 -8.84 12.89 4.37
CA ASP A 103 -9.87 13.45 3.47
C ASP A 103 -10.88 12.37 3.02
N LEU A 104 -10.62 11.09 3.33
CA LEU A 104 -11.50 9.99 2.99
C LEU A 104 -12.57 9.79 4.06
N GLU A 105 -13.74 9.30 3.62
CA GLU A 105 -14.81 8.88 4.53
C GLU A 105 -14.35 7.68 5.37
N VAL A 106 -14.27 7.87 6.69
CA VAL A 106 -13.86 6.82 7.64
C VAL A 106 -15.04 5.86 7.89
N THR A 107 -15.03 4.72 7.19
CA THR A 107 -16.00 3.64 7.40
C THR A 107 -15.42 2.51 8.27
N VAL A 108 -16.30 1.67 8.85
CA VAL A 108 -15.89 0.48 9.61
C VAL A 108 -15.08 -0.49 8.74
N ASP A 109 -15.49 -0.66 7.48
CA ASP A 109 -14.76 -1.50 6.51
C ASP A 109 -13.35 -0.99 6.28
N PHE A 110 -13.19 0.33 6.12
CA PHE A 110 -11.90 0.97 5.95
C PHE A 110 -11.00 0.76 7.19
N LEU A 111 -11.51 0.99 8.40
CA LEU A 111 -10.75 0.77 9.63
C LEU A 111 -10.36 -0.70 9.80
N THR A 112 -11.24 -1.62 9.42
CA THR A 112 -10.97 -3.07 9.45
C THR A 112 -9.85 -3.43 8.47
N GLU A 113 -9.79 -2.81 7.30
CA GLU A 113 -8.68 -3.01 6.37
C GLU A 113 -7.36 -2.45 6.91
N VAL A 114 -7.37 -1.27 7.53
CA VAL A 114 -6.16 -0.72 8.19
C VAL A 114 -5.67 -1.65 9.30
N ASP A 115 -6.58 -2.19 10.12
CA ASP A 115 -6.26 -3.17 11.17
C ASP A 115 -5.56 -4.41 10.58
N LYS A 116 -6.12 -4.98 9.50
CA LYS A 116 -5.52 -6.09 8.75
C LYS A 116 -4.15 -5.74 8.17
N LEU A 117 -3.95 -4.53 7.63
CA LEU A 117 -2.66 -4.08 7.13
C LEU A 117 -1.61 -4.05 8.25
N VAL A 118 -1.98 -3.58 9.44
CA VAL A 118 -1.09 -3.58 10.61
C VAL A 118 -0.73 -5.00 11.04
N GLN A 119 -1.68 -5.92 11.06
CA GLN A 119 -1.40 -7.33 11.31
C GLN A 119 -0.44 -7.93 10.26
N LEU A 120 -0.61 -7.54 8.98
CA LEU A 120 0.29 -7.96 7.91
C LEU A 120 1.73 -7.44 8.11
N ILE A 121 1.92 -6.23 8.65
CA ILE A 121 3.26 -5.67 8.92
C ILE A 121 4.06 -6.58 9.87
N GLU A 122 3.39 -7.30 10.78
CA GLU A 122 4.03 -8.26 11.67
C GLU A 122 4.27 -9.65 11.04
N CYS A 123 3.70 -9.90 9.86
CA CYS A 123 3.89 -11.16 9.14
C CYS A 123 5.27 -11.25 8.47
N PRO A 124 5.76 -12.48 8.16
CA PRO A 124 7.10 -12.68 7.59
C PRO A 124 7.36 -11.91 6.30
N ILE A 125 6.32 -11.63 5.51
CA ILE A 125 6.41 -10.84 4.28
C ILE A 125 7.01 -9.45 4.52
N PHE A 126 6.73 -8.81 5.64
CA PHE A 126 7.25 -7.47 5.97
C PHE A 126 8.40 -7.50 6.98
N THR A 127 9.11 -8.63 7.11
CA THR A 127 10.31 -8.72 7.96
C THR A 127 11.37 -7.69 7.59
N TYR A 128 11.60 -7.46 6.28
CA TYR A 128 12.57 -6.44 5.84
C TYR A 128 12.15 -5.01 6.25
N LEU A 129 10.85 -4.70 6.20
CA LEU A 129 10.31 -3.40 6.62
C LEU A 129 10.56 -3.19 8.11
N ARG A 130 10.28 -4.21 8.94
CA ARG A 130 10.55 -4.14 10.38
C ARG A 130 12.04 -3.98 10.70
N LEU A 131 12.93 -4.67 9.97
CA LEU A 131 14.38 -4.47 10.11
C LEU A 131 14.81 -3.07 9.71
N GLN A 132 14.17 -2.45 8.72
CA GLN A 132 14.45 -1.08 8.29
C GLN A 132 14.01 -0.02 9.31
N LEU A 133 13.17 -0.35 10.29
CA LEU A 133 12.86 0.53 11.41
C LEU A 133 14.06 0.80 12.31
N LEU A 134 15.08 -0.05 12.30
CA LEU A 134 16.33 0.17 13.04
C LEU A 134 17.13 1.36 12.46
N ASP A 135 16.95 1.66 11.18
CA ASP A 135 17.65 2.74 10.48
C ASP A 135 16.74 3.95 10.29
N VAL A 136 16.44 4.61 11.42
CA VAL A 136 15.57 5.80 11.51
C VAL A 136 16.05 6.93 10.61
N LYS A 137 17.37 7.09 10.47
CA LYS A 137 17.98 8.19 9.70
C LYS A 137 17.73 8.04 8.21
N ASN A 138 17.87 6.83 7.67
CA ASN A 138 17.65 6.59 6.24
C ASN A 138 16.17 6.30 5.90
N ASN A 139 15.34 5.88 6.87
CA ASN A 139 13.93 5.55 6.65
C ASN A 139 12.95 6.43 7.49
N PRO A 140 13.07 7.77 7.50
CA PRO A 140 12.21 8.60 8.34
C PRO A 140 10.73 8.54 7.92
N TYR A 141 10.47 8.36 6.62
CA TYR A 141 9.10 8.26 6.09
C TYR A 141 8.43 6.93 6.43
N LEU A 142 9.20 5.86 6.68
CA LEU A 142 8.61 4.61 7.14
C LEU A 142 7.97 4.81 8.52
N ILE A 143 8.70 5.44 9.44
CA ILE A 143 8.21 5.74 10.79
C ILE A 143 7.02 6.70 10.73
N LYS A 144 7.10 7.76 9.92
CA LYS A 144 5.98 8.69 9.72
C LYS A 144 4.74 7.98 9.15
N ALA A 145 4.90 7.09 8.18
CA ALA A 145 3.80 6.30 7.62
C ALA A 145 3.17 5.40 8.69
N LEU A 146 3.97 4.69 9.47
CA LEU A 146 3.46 3.81 10.54
C LEU A 146 2.75 4.61 11.65
N TYR A 147 3.29 5.74 12.09
CA TYR A 147 2.57 6.63 13.02
C TYR A 147 1.29 7.20 12.38
N GLY A 148 1.29 7.49 11.09
CA GLY A 148 0.09 7.89 10.36
C GLY A 148 -1.00 6.81 10.42
N LEU A 149 -0.66 5.54 10.18
CA LEU A 149 -1.59 4.42 10.36
C LEU A 149 -2.06 4.28 11.81
N LEU A 150 -1.15 4.44 12.77
CA LEU A 150 -1.48 4.39 14.20
C LEU A 150 -2.51 5.46 14.58
N MET A 151 -2.41 6.67 14.03
CA MET A 151 -3.33 7.78 14.31
C MET A 151 -4.70 7.63 13.63
N LEU A 152 -4.82 6.75 12.64
CA LEU A 152 -6.11 6.43 11.99
C LEU A 152 -6.88 5.34 12.74
N LEU A 153 -6.18 4.47 13.47
CA LEU A 153 -6.79 3.34 14.14
C LEU A 153 -7.54 3.81 15.41
N PRO A 154 -8.73 3.24 15.70
CA PRO A 154 -9.27 3.28 17.06
C PRO A 154 -8.33 2.53 18.02
N GLN A 155 -8.56 2.60 19.33
CA GLN A 155 -7.77 1.86 20.34
C GLN A 155 -8.00 0.32 20.28
N SER A 156 -7.85 -0.29 19.10
CA SER A 156 -7.98 -1.72 18.82
C SER A 156 -6.72 -2.50 19.19
N SER A 157 -6.76 -3.82 19.02
CA SER A 157 -5.58 -4.68 19.15
C SER A 157 -4.49 -4.33 18.13
N ALA A 158 -4.83 -3.92 16.90
CA ALA A 158 -3.83 -3.46 15.94
C ALA A 158 -3.15 -2.15 16.38
N PHE A 159 -3.90 -1.23 16.99
CA PHE A 159 -3.29 -0.03 17.58
C PHE A 159 -2.24 -0.41 18.62
N GLN A 160 -2.58 -1.31 19.55
CA GLN A 160 -1.64 -1.78 20.57
C GLN A 160 -0.43 -2.48 19.94
N LEU A 161 -0.66 -3.34 18.95
CA LEU A 161 0.38 -4.08 18.23
C LEU A 161 1.39 -3.13 17.58
N LEU A 162 0.89 -2.15 16.81
CA LEU A 162 1.75 -1.19 16.13
C LEU A 162 2.43 -0.22 17.11
N SER A 163 1.73 0.23 18.14
CA SER A 163 2.29 1.07 19.19
C SER A 163 3.46 0.39 19.88
N HIS A 164 3.29 -0.87 20.31
CA HIS A 164 4.38 -1.65 20.91
C HIS A 164 5.56 -1.84 19.95
N ARG A 165 5.30 -2.12 18.66
CA ARG A 165 6.37 -2.20 17.64
C ARG A 165 7.15 -0.90 17.52
N LEU A 166 6.45 0.23 17.50
CA LEU A 166 7.05 1.55 17.38
C LEU A 166 7.81 1.97 18.65
N GLN A 167 7.41 1.49 19.82
CA GLN A 167 8.16 1.67 21.08
C GLN A 167 9.50 0.92 21.07
N CYS A 168 9.63 -0.17 20.30
CA CYS A 168 10.90 -0.88 20.12
C CYS A 168 11.87 -0.16 19.17
N VAL A 169 11.44 0.91 18.49
CA VAL A 169 12.30 1.65 17.56
C VAL A 169 13.33 2.45 18.37
N PRO A 170 14.64 2.30 18.10
CA PRO A 170 15.67 3.00 18.85
C PRO A 170 15.49 4.51 18.75
N ASN A 171 15.67 5.22 19.88
CA ASN A 171 15.65 6.68 19.86
C ASN A 171 16.78 7.17 18.95
N PRO A 172 16.50 7.94 17.88
CA PRO A 172 17.52 8.41 16.95
C PRO A 172 18.63 9.22 17.63
N GLU A 173 18.37 9.83 18.79
CA GLU A 173 19.37 10.53 19.61
C GLU A 173 20.36 9.58 20.28
N LEU A 174 19.91 8.40 20.73
CA LEU A 174 20.79 7.39 21.34
C LEU A 174 21.75 6.77 20.30
N MET A 175 21.34 6.72 19.03
CA MET A 175 22.16 6.25 17.91
C MET A 175 23.15 7.30 17.36
N GLN A 176 23.18 8.53 17.90
CA GLN A 176 24.16 9.55 17.50
C GLN A 176 25.55 9.34 18.13
N THR A 177 25.71 8.36 19.01
CA THR A 177 26.93 8.18 19.82
C THR A 177 28.10 7.47 19.10
N ALA A 178 27.98 7.08 17.81
CA ALA A 178 29.02 6.25 17.17
C ALA A 178 29.51 6.67 15.76
N ASP A 179 28.94 7.67 15.08
CA ASP A 179 29.36 8.00 13.71
C ASP A 179 29.50 9.51 13.49
N ASN A 180 30.66 10.04 13.89
CA ASN A 180 31.17 11.34 13.42
C ASN A 180 32.27 11.18 12.36
N THR A 181 32.40 10.01 11.73
CA THR A 181 33.38 9.80 10.67
C THR A 181 32.82 8.96 9.53
N LYS A 182 32.68 9.64 8.39
CA LYS A 182 32.44 9.16 7.02
C LYS A 182 30.96 9.18 6.58
N PRO A 183 30.65 9.83 5.43
CA PRO A 183 29.37 9.61 4.78
C PRO A 183 29.36 8.14 4.36
N SER A 184 28.57 7.33 5.08
CA SER A 184 28.26 5.98 4.64
C SER A 184 27.75 6.07 3.22
N ALA A 185 28.34 5.26 2.34
CA ALA A 185 27.96 5.20 0.94
C ALA A 185 26.45 4.96 0.90
N SER A 186 25.71 6.04 0.63
CA SER A 186 24.30 6.01 0.33
C SER A 186 24.07 4.84 -0.61
N PHE A 187 23.18 3.92 -0.26
CA PHE A 187 22.51 3.07 -1.25
C PHE A 187 21.69 4.01 -2.15
N LYS A 188 22.39 4.82 -2.96
CA LYS A 188 21.86 5.55 -4.09
C LYS A 188 21.44 4.45 -5.04
N ARG A 189 20.18 4.03 -4.94
CA ARG A 189 19.49 3.36 -6.05
C ARG A 189 19.71 4.29 -7.23
N THR A 190 20.48 3.81 -8.19
CA THR A 190 20.75 4.45 -9.46
C THR A 190 19.39 4.75 -10.10
N THR A 191 19.10 6.03 -10.19
CA THR A 191 17.97 6.62 -10.89
C THR A 191 18.03 6.20 -12.36
N ALA A 192 17.26 5.19 -12.74
CA ALA A 192 17.00 4.85 -14.13
C ALA A 192 15.47 4.74 -14.29
N SER A 193 14.90 5.71 -15.01
CA SER A 193 13.47 5.96 -15.30
C SER A 193 12.53 6.13 -14.09
N ASN A 194 12.40 7.40 -13.66
CA ASN A 194 11.56 7.87 -12.56
C ASN A 194 10.09 7.45 -12.75
N ILE A 195 9.62 6.57 -11.88
CA ILE A 195 8.18 6.44 -11.62
C ILE A 195 7.67 7.83 -11.22
N ASP A 196 6.66 8.33 -11.93
CA ASP A 196 6.04 9.62 -11.61
C ASP A 196 5.05 9.44 -10.46
N TYR A 197 5.56 9.49 -9.23
CA TYR A 197 4.74 9.39 -8.02
C TYR A 197 3.72 10.53 -7.89
N THR A 198 3.95 11.67 -8.56
CA THR A 198 3.00 12.80 -8.54
C THR A 198 1.76 12.45 -9.37
N GLU A 199 1.96 11.93 -10.59
CA GLU A 199 0.86 11.44 -11.43
C GLU A 199 0.11 10.30 -10.76
N LEU A 200 0.83 9.36 -10.13
CA LEU A 200 0.20 8.26 -9.40
C LEU A 200 -0.66 8.76 -8.23
N LEU A 201 -0.20 9.76 -7.47
CA LEU A 201 -0.98 10.36 -6.38
C LEU A 201 -2.23 11.08 -6.91
N GLN A 202 -2.12 11.80 -8.03
CA GLN A 202 -3.28 12.44 -8.67
C GLN A 202 -4.30 11.43 -9.16
N HIS A 203 -3.84 10.31 -9.75
CA HIS A 203 -4.72 9.22 -10.15
C HIS A 203 -5.43 8.59 -8.95
N PHE A 204 -4.70 8.38 -7.83
CA PHE A 204 -5.28 7.91 -6.58
C PHE A 204 -6.42 8.81 -6.10
N GLU A 205 -6.19 10.13 -6.00
CA GLU A 205 -7.21 11.09 -5.57
C GLU A 205 -8.44 11.05 -6.48
N LYS A 206 -8.24 11.00 -7.81
CA LYS A 206 -9.33 10.91 -8.78
C LYS A 206 -10.18 9.65 -8.57
N VAL A 207 -9.55 8.50 -8.37
CA VAL A 207 -10.28 7.23 -8.16
C VAL A 207 -11.04 7.26 -6.83
N GLN A 208 -10.43 7.78 -5.75
CA GLN A 208 -11.10 7.89 -4.45
C GLN A 208 -12.29 8.85 -4.51
N ASN A 209 -12.18 9.99 -5.20
CA ASN A 209 -13.30 10.90 -5.41
C ASN A 209 -14.44 10.23 -6.19
N LYS A 210 -14.14 9.43 -7.21
CA LYS A 210 -15.15 8.64 -7.95
C LYS A 210 -15.90 7.67 -7.03
N HIS A 211 -15.20 7.01 -6.10
CA HIS A 211 -15.82 6.13 -5.09
C HIS A 211 -16.72 6.90 -4.12
N LEU A 212 -16.27 8.07 -3.66
CA LEU A 212 -17.04 8.94 -2.77
C LEU A 212 -18.33 9.40 -3.44
N GLU A 213 -18.25 9.92 -4.68
CA GLU A 213 -19.42 10.33 -5.47
C GLU A 213 -20.40 9.17 -5.68
N ALA A 214 -19.91 7.99 -6.05
CA ALA A 214 -20.76 6.82 -6.27
C ALA A 214 -21.49 6.37 -4.98
N ARG A 215 -20.87 6.50 -3.81
CA ARG A 215 -21.51 6.23 -2.52
C ARG A 215 -22.59 7.26 -2.20
N HIS A 216 -22.32 8.56 -2.36
CA HIS A 216 -23.32 9.60 -2.14
C HIS A 216 -24.53 9.46 -3.07
N GLN A 217 -24.31 9.11 -4.35
CA GLN A 217 -25.40 8.85 -5.29
C GLN A 217 -26.25 7.63 -4.87
N ARG A 218 -25.62 6.56 -4.36
CA ARG A 218 -26.34 5.37 -3.87
C ARG A 218 -27.16 5.69 -2.61
N ALA A 219 -26.60 6.44 -1.66
CA ALA A 219 -27.30 6.87 -0.45
C ALA A 219 -28.50 7.77 -0.79
N GLY A 220 -28.33 8.76 -1.68
CA GLY A 220 -29.41 9.63 -2.10
C GLY A 220 -30.55 8.92 -2.85
N ARG A 221 -30.25 7.85 -3.60
CA ARG A 221 -31.27 7.01 -4.25
C ARG A 221 -32.04 6.16 -3.24
N ALA A 222 -31.38 5.61 -2.21
CA ALA A 222 -32.04 4.83 -1.16
C ALA A 222 -33.05 5.71 -0.38
N ASP A 223 -32.65 6.91 0.02
CA ASP A 223 -33.53 7.86 0.72
C ASP A 223 -34.76 8.28 -0.12
N GLN A 224 -34.61 8.40 -1.44
CA GLN A 224 -35.74 8.71 -2.33
C GLN A 224 -36.71 7.54 -2.50
N LEU A 225 -36.23 6.30 -2.49
CA LEU A 225 -37.06 5.11 -2.57
C LEU A 225 -37.85 4.92 -1.27
N ASP A 226 -37.22 5.08 -0.10
CA ASP A 226 -37.89 4.96 1.20
C ASP A 226 -38.99 6.02 1.36
N ARG A 227 -38.76 7.27 0.92
CA ARG A 227 -39.80 8.30 0.92
C ARG A 227 -40.99 8.00 0.02
N ARG A 228 -40.81 7.22 -1.06
CA ARG A 228 -41.90 6.81 -1.96
C ARG A 228 -42.69 5.61 -1.45
N VAL A 229 -42.13 4.81 -0.54
CA VAL A 229 -42.82 3.66 0.07
C VAL A 229 -43.65 4.08 1.28
N VAL A 230 -43.33 5.24 1.89
CA VAL A 230 -44.04 5.80 3.05
C VAL A 230 -45.21 6.73 2.65
N LEU A 231 -45.37 7.03 1.35
CA LEU A 231 -46.50 7.79 0.78
C LEU A 231 -47.48 6.87 0.06
#